data_AF-A0A821CVI9-F1
#
_entry.id   AF-A0A821CVI9-F1
#
_cell.length_a   1.000
_cell.length_b   1.000
_cell.length_c   1.000
_cell.angle_alpha   90.00
_cell.angle_beta   90.00
_cell.angle_gamma   90.00
#
_symmetry.space_group_name_H-M   'P 1'
#
loop_
_entity.id
_entity.type
_entity.pdbx_description
1 polymer ?
#
loop_
_entity_poly.entity_id
_entity_poly.type
_entity_poly.pdbx_seq_one_letter_code
_entity_poly.pdbx_strand_id
1 'polypeptide(L)'
;MMHQLSLLFLVILLRRSSIQASHYRGGSVSWTIREAPNNTTTNPQEVPVRVTQRHSWRRLYGKNHFCDNKTIATSGLIGQGELVSSDGKQKKLPAMVRCTDFNEQFDYSSGEISASVTLPMNKVIEYAYQGCCWIPLLPPDTDK
;
A
#
# COMPACT_ATOMS: atom_id res chain seq x y z
N MET A 1 -39.83 -13.34 28.15
CA MET A 1 -38.67 -14.17 27.72
C MET A 1 -38.21 -13.87 26.29
N MET A 2 -39.11 -13.71 25.30
CA MET A 2 -38.74 -13.35 23.91
C MET A 2 -37.97 -12.02 23.74
N HIS A 3 -38.32 -10.97 24.48
CA HIS A 3 -37.63 -9.67 24.36
C HIS A 3 -36.16 -9.70 24.81
N GLN A 4 -35.81 -10.56 25.76
CA GLN A 4 -34.41 -10.69 26.22
C GLN A 4 -33.53 -11.43 25.20
N LEU A 5 -34.06 -12.45 24.52
CA LEU A 5 -33.34 -13.13 23.42
C LEU A 5 -33.11 -12.20 22.23
N SER A 6 -34.08 -11.36 21.90
CA SER A 6 -33.95 -10.39 20.80
C SER A 6 -32.87 -9.33 21.08
N LEU A 7 -32.81 -8.82 22.32
CA LEU A 7 -31.78 -7.86 22.72
C LEU A 7 -30.37 -8.48 22.72
N LEU A 8 -30.24 -9.72 23.21
CA LEU A 8 -28.98 -10.46 23.21
C LEU A 8 -28.48 -10.71 21.78
N PHE A 9 -29.39 -11.10 20.88
CA PHE A 9 -29.07 -11.31 19.47
C PHE A 9 -28.63 -10.01 18.79
N LEU A 10 -29.31 -8.89 19.07
CA LEU A 10 -28.92 -7.57 18.56
C LEU A 10 -27.53 -7.16 19.07
N VAL A 11 -27.22 -7.38 20.35
CA VAL A 11 -25.88 -7.10 20.92
C VAL A 11 -24.79 -7.95 20.27
N ILE A 12 -25.09 -9.22 19.96
CA ILE A 12 -24.16 -10.12 19.24
C ILE A 12 -23.93 -9.64 17.81
N LEU A 13 -25.00 -9.24 17.10
CA LEU A 13 -24.90 -8.70 15.74
C LEU A 13 -24.10 -7.39 15.72
N LEU A 14 -24.38 -6.46 16.65
CA LEU A 14 -23.67 -5.19 16.75
C LEU A 14 -22.19 -5.36 17.13
N ARG A 15 -21.84 -6.38 17.92
CA ARG A 15 -20.43 -6.72 18.21
C ARG A 15 -19.72 -7.36 17.01
N ARG A 16 -20.45 -8.07 16.14
CA ARG A 16 -19.88 -8.67 14.92
C ARG A 16 -19.82 -7.70 13.75
N SER A 17 -20.65 -6.66 13.73
CA SER A 17 -20.65 -5.63 12.71
C SER A 17 -19.64 -4.51 13.01
N SER A 18 -18.46 -4.82 13.57
CA SER A 18 -17.37 -3.83 13.61
C SER A 18 -17.01 -3.51 12.17
N ILE A 19 -17.59 -2.44 11.64
CA ILE A 19 -17.17 -1.85 10.38
C ILE A 19 -15.74 -1.39 10.66
N GLN A 20 -14.76 -2.16 10.19
CA GLN A 20 -13.39 -1.72 10.08
C GLN A 20 -13.43 -0.56 9.08
N ALA A 21 -13.69 0.66 9.58
CA ALA A 21 -13.38 1.85 8.82
C ALA A 21 -11.96 1.68 8.30
N SER A 22 -11.76 1.79 6.99
CA SER A 22 -10.48 1.47 6.37
C SER A 22 -9.40 2.29 7.07
N HIS A 23 -8.54 1.59 7.80
CA HIS A 23 -7.39 2.23 8.45
C HIS A 23 -6.34 2.61 7.42
N TYR A 24 -6.49 2.15 6.17
CA TYR A 24 -5.85 2.73 5.01
C TYR A 24 -6.54 4.05 4.61
N ARG A 25 -5.77 5.13 4.47
CA ARG A 25 -6.25 6.50 4.20
C ARG A 25 -6.04 6.98 2.77
N GLY A 26 -5.32 6.23 1.95
CA GLY A 26 -4.95 6.66 0.60
C GLY A 26 -3.44 6.55 0.36
N GLY A 27 -3.06 6.64 -0.90
CA GLY A 27 -1.67 6.68 -1.29
C GLY A 27 -1.51 7.14 -2.73
N SER A 28 -0.27 7.38 -3.12
CA SER A 28 0.11 7.80 -4.47
C SER A 28 1.30 6.97 -4.93
N VAL A 29 1.29 6.61 -6.21
CA VAL A 29 2.44 6.01 -6.89
C VAL A 29 2.86 6.95 -7.99
N SER A 30 4.14 7.28 -8.02
CA SER A 30 4.77 8.06 -9.08
C SER A 30 5.95 7.30 -9.65
N TRP A 31 6.22 7.48 -10.93
CA TRP A 31 7.37 6.88 -11.60
C TRP A 31 8.16 7.94 -12.35
N THR A 32 9.47 7.76 -12.37
CA THR A 32 10.38 8.55 -13.19
C THR A 32 11.28 7.61 -13.95
N ILE A 33 11.43 7.86 -15.25
CA ILE A 33 12.45 7.19 -16.06
C ILE A 33 13.80 7.73 -15.58
N ARG A 34 14.70 6.84 -15.14
CA ARG A 34 16.09 7.25 -14.94
C ARG A 34 16.75 7.19 -16.30
N GLU A 35 17.25 8.31 -16.79
CA GLU A 35 18.19 8.25 -17.90
C GLU A 35 19.38 7.38 -17.48
N ALA A 36 19.72 6.37 -18.30
CA ALA A 36 20.92 5.59 -18.08
C ALA A 36 22.09 6.56 -18.11
N PRO A 37 22.94 6.66 -17.06
CA PRO A 37 23.93 7.72 -16.95
C PRO A 37 24.95 7.79 -18.09
N ASN A 38 25.01 6.80 -18.99
CA ASN A 38 25.96 6.74 -20.10
C ASN A 38 25.59 5.68 -21.16
N ASN A 39 24.37 5.68 -21.71
CA ASN A 39 24.05 4.77 -22.84
C ASN A 39 24.30 3.26 -22.51
N THR A 40 24.29 2.91 -21.23
CA THR A 40 24.58 1.57 -20.68
C THR A 40 23.33 0.75 -20.46
N THR A 41 22.24 1.06 -21.17
CA THR A 41 21.14 0.11 -21.27
C THR A 41 21.67 -1.08 -22.08
N THR A 42 22.09 -2.14 -21.39
CA THR A 42 22.61 -3.38 -22.00
C THR A 42 21.62 -4.03 -22.95
N ASN A 43 20.33 -3.66 -22.86
CA ASN A 43 19.29 -4.06 -23.79
C ASN A 43 18.50 -2.82 -24.27
N PRO A 44 18.53 -2.48 -25.58
CA PRO A 44 17.77 -1.35 -26.12
C PRO A 44 16.24 -1.52 -26.01
N GLN A 45 15.77 -2.66 -25.50
CA GLN A 45 14.34 -2.94 -25.27
C GLN A 45 13.91 -2.77 -23.82
N GLU A 46 14.75 -2.24 -22.93
CA GLU A 46 14.44 -2.08 -21.52
C GLU A 46 14.75 -0.66 -21.02
N VAL A 47 14.08 -0.21 -19.96
CA VAL A 47 14.29 1.11 -19.35
C VAL A 47 14.29 1.02 -17.82
N PRO A 48 15.28 1.61 -17.14
CA PRO A 48 15.26 1.69 -15.68
C PRO A 48 14.26 2.76 -15.23
N VAL A 49 13.30 2.34 -14.41
CA VAL A 49 12.25 3.18 -13.84
C VAL A 49 12.43 3.22 -12.33
N ARG A 50 12.46 4.42 -11.76
CA ARG A 50 12.33 4.61 -10.31
C ARG A 50 10.86 4.80 -9.98
N VAL A 51 10.33 3.91 -9.16
CA VAL A 51 8.97 3.97 -8.63
C VAL A 51 9.03 4.46 -7.19
N THR A 52 8.26 5.50 -6.89
CA THR A 52 8.10 6.04 -5.55
C THR A 52 6.65 5.87 -5.12
N GLN A 53 6.46 5.27 -3.95
CA GLN A 53 5.17 5.01 -3.35
C GLN A 53 5.06 5.81 -2.06
N ARG A 54 3.91 6.42 -1.84
CA ARG A 54 3.55 7.11 -0.59
C ARG A 54 2.20 6.61 -0.14
N HIS A 55 2.10 6.22 1.12
CA HIS A 55 0.90 5.63 1.68
C HIS A 55 0.61 6.23 3.04
N SER A 56 -0.68 6.33 3.36
CA SER A 56 -1.15 6.87 4.63
C SER A 56 -2.11 5.90 5.30
N TRP A 57 -2.01 5.82 6.62
CA TRP A 57 -2.86 5.02 7.48
C TRP A 57 -3.37 5.84 8.66
N ARG A 58 -4.42 5.33 9.31
CA ARG A 58 -4.87 5.80 10.60
C ARG A 58 -3.78 5.51 11.64
N ARG A 59 -3.26 6.57 12.26
CA ARG A 59 -2.08 6.50 13.15
C ARG A 59 -2.30 5.60 14.36
N LEU A 60 -3.46 5.72 15.01
CA LEU A 60 -3.79 5.01 16.23
C LEU A 60 -4.47 3.65 16.01
N TYR A 61 -4.60 3.20 14.76
CA TYR A 61 -5.24 1.92 14.46
C TYR A 61 -4.42 0.71 14.94
N GLY A 62 -3.09 0.81 14.89
CA GLY A 62 -2.23 -0.28 15.34
C GLY A 62 -0.75 0.12 15.38
N LYS A 63 0.03 -0.63 16.17
CA LYS A 63 1.48 -0.39 16.32
C LYS A 63 2.24 -0.40 14.99
N ASN A 64 1.76 -1.18 14.02
CA ASN A 64 2.36 -1.31 12.69
C ASN A 64 2.12 -0.11 11.77
N HIS A 65 1.28 0.86 12.16
CA HIS A 65 0.99 2.08 11.41
C HIS A 65 1.25 3.34 12.25
N PHE A 66 1.70 3.17 13.48
CA PHE A 66 1.96 4.27 14.38
C PHE A 66 3.22 5.00 13.93
N CYS A 67 3.12 6.32 13.87
CA CYS A 67 4.28 7.17 13.65
C CYS A 67 4.31 8.32 14.64
N ASP A 68 5.51 8.62 15.10
CA ASP A 68 5.87 9.75 15.93
C ASP A 68 7.29 10.24 15.53
N ASN A 69 7.78 11.26 16.23
CA ASN A 69 9.13 11.80 15.99
C ASN A 69 10.23 10.74 16.12
N LYS A 70 10.07 9.76 17.03
CA LYS A 70 11.04 8.68 17.22
C LYS A 70 11.02 7.71 16.04
N THR A 71 9.85 7.40 15.52
CA THR A 71 9.64 6.53 14.36
C THR A 71 10.28 7.17 13.13
N ILE A 72 10.11 8.48 12.92
CA ILE A 72 10.77 9.22 11.84
C ILE A 72 12.31 9.17 12.02
N ALA A 73 12.82 9.50 13.21
CA ALA A 73 14.25 9.54 13.48
C ALA A 73 14.94 8.18 13.30
N THR A 74 14.22 7.08 13.50
CA THR A 74 14.72 5.71 13.32
C THR A 74 14.35 5.10 11.96
N SER A 75 13.73 5.88 11.07
CA SER A 75 13.21 5.39 9.78
C SER A 75 12.30 4.17 9.94
N GLY A 76 11.48 4.16 10.99
CA GLY A 76 10.60 3.06 11.38
C GLY A 76 9.58 2.71 10.29
N LEU A 77 9.28 1.41 10.19
CA LEU A 77 8.34 0.88 9.23
C LEU A 77 6.90 1.08 9.72
N ILE A 78 6.03 1.61 8.88
CA ILE A 78 4.62 1.87 9.19
C ILE A 78 3.64 1.24 8.19
N GLY A 79 4.17 0.47 7.24
CA GLY A 79 3.38 -0.22 6.23
C GLY A 79 4.21 -1.26 5.49
N GLN A 80 3.54 -2.34 5.09
CA GLN A 80 4.15 -3.42 4.33
C GLN A 80 3.17 -3.91 3.26
N GLY A 81 3.72 -4.17 2.08
CA GLY A 81 3.05 -4.73 0.93
C GLY A 81 4.01 -4.84 -0.24
N GLU A 82 3.46 -4.99 -1.43
CA GLU A 82 4.20 -5.04 -2.68
C GLU A 82 3.34 -4.54 -3.85
N LEU A 83 3.96 -3.93 -4.85
CA LEU A 83 3.33 -3.80 -6.16
C LEU A 83 3.63 -5.08 -6.94
N VAL A 84 2.56 -5.73 -7.40
CA VAL A 84 2.62 -6.95 -8.20
C VAL A 84 2.11 -6.63 -9.59
N SER A 85 2.82 -7.07 -10.62
CA SER A 85 2.35 -6.85 -11.98
C SER A 85 1.18 -7.76 -12.29
N SER A 86 0.18 -7.23 -12.98
CA SER A 86 -1.04 -7.98 -13.32
C SER A 86 -0.75 -9.18 -14.24
N ASP A 87 0.36 -9.14 -14.99
CA ASP A 87 0.83 -10.26 -15.82
C ASP A 87 1.63 -11.33 -15.05
N GLY A 88 1.99 -11.08 -13.79
CA GLY A 88 2.82 -11.96 -12.95
C GLY A 88 4.27 -12.14 -13.43
N LYS A 89 4.71 -11.43 -14.48
CA LYS A 89 6.03 -11.61 -15.11
C LYS A 89 7.06 -10.57 -14.68
N GLN A 90 6.63 -9.42 -14.18
CA GLN A 90 7.55 -8.36 -13.77
C GLN A 90 8.01 -8.57 -12.34
N LYS A 91 9.14 -7.94 -12.01
CA LYS A 91 9.65 -7.91 -10.65
C LYS A 91 8.63 -7.22 -9.72
N LYS A 92 8.33 -7.88 -8.62
CA LYS A 92 7.56 -7.28 -7.52
C LYS A 92 8.34 -6.15 -6.89
N LEU A 93 7.67 -5.04 -6.61
CA LEU A 93 8.29 -3.88 -5.95
C LEU A 93 7.88 -3.86 -4.49
N PRO A 94 8.83 -3.85 -3.54
CA PRO A 94 8.48 -3.82 -2.13
C PRO A 94 7.79 -2.50 -1.78
N ALA A 95 6.73 -2.57 -0.98
CA ALA A 95 6.09 -1.43 -0.35
C ALA A 95 6.41 -1.41 1.15
N MET A 96 7.70 -1.40 1.49
CA MET A 96 8.19 -1.29 2.86
C MET A 96 8.22 0.19 3.27
N VAL A 97 7.05 0.70 3.63
CA VAL A 97 6.81 2.13 3.80
C VAL A 97 7.36 2.62 5.13
N ARG A 98 8.35 3.52 5.06
CA ARG A 98 9.00 4.11 6.23
C ARG A 98 8.36 5.44 6.57
N CYS A 99 8.16 5.70 7.86
CA CYS A 99 7.48 6.93 8.25
C CYS A 99 8.26 8.18 7.86
N THR A 100 7.55 9.14 7.28
CA THR A 100 8.04 10.49 6.97
C THR A 100 7.32 11.58 7.75
N ASP A 101 6.06 11.36 8.11
CA ASP A 101 5.21 12.37 8.75
C ASP A 101 4.01 11.74 9.46
N PHE A 102 3.46 12.49 10.41
CA PHE A 102 2.24 12.13 11.12
C PHE A 102 1.47 13.38 11.54
N ASN A 103 0.19 13.21 11.87
CA ASN A 103 -0.63 14.22 12.49
C ASN A 103 -1.50 13.60 13.57
N GLU A 104 -1.38 14.13 14.79
CA GLU A 104 -2.12 13.61 15.94
C GLU A 104 -3.59 14.04 15.92
N GLN A 105 -3.87 15.27 15.47
CA GLN A 105 -5.22 15.84 15.42
C GLN A 105 -6.12 15.11 14.42
N PHE A 106 -5.59 14.76 13.25
CA PHE A 106 -6.33 14.10 12.17
C PHE A 106 -6.10 12.59 12.12
N ASP A 107 -5.33 12.05 13.08
CA ASP A 107 -5.07 10.62 13.24
C ASP A 107 -4.58 9.96 11.94
N TYR A 108 -3.50 10.50 11.36
CA TYR A 108 -2.83 9.90 10.20
C TYR A 108 -1.32 9.79 10.37
N SER A 109 -0.77 8.70 9.86
CA SER A 109 0.66 8.48 9.63
C SER A 109 0.87 8.33 8.14
N SER A 110 1.93 8.93 7.60
CA SER A 110 2.34 8.73 6.21
C SER A 110 3.80 8.37 6.11
N GLY A 111 4.11 7.66 5.04
CA GLY A 111 5.47 7.25 4.77
C GLY A 111 5.69 7.02 3.30
N GLU A 112 6.94 6.79 2.95
CA GLU A 112 7.36 6.57 1.57
C GLU A 112 8.33 5.41 1.42
N ILE A 113 8.44 4.96 0.18
CA ILE A 113 9.47 4.04 -0.28
C ILE A 113 9.74 4.29 -1.76
N SER A 114 11.00 4.15 -2.16
CA SER A 114 11.42 4.17 -3.56
C SER A 114 12.12 2.87 -3.92
N ALA A 115 11.82 2.32 -5.09
CA ALA A 115 12.50 1.17 -5.66
C ALA A 115 12.78 1.40 -7.15
N SER A 116 13.86 0.81 -7.66
CA SER A 116 14.15 0.79 -9.09
C SER A 116 13.74 -0.55 -9.69
N VAL A 117 13.14 -0.52 -10.87
CA VAL A 117 12.80 -1.68 -11.68
C VAL A 117 13.22 -1.43 -13.12
N THR A 118 13.65 -2.47 -13.82
CA THR A 118 13.88 -2.42 -15.25
C THR A 118 12.66 -3.00 -15.94
N LEU A 119 12.04 -2.22 -16.82
CA LEU A 119 10.80 -2.59 -17.51
C LEU A 119 11.03 -2.63 -19.03
N PRO A 120 10.37 -3.53 -19.76
CA PRO A 120 10.42 -3.53 -21.21
C PRO A 120 9.84 -2.23 -21.80
N MET A 121 10.53 -1.66 -22.78
CA MET A 121 10.05 -0.55 -23.59
C MET A 121 8.85 -0.99 -24.44
N ASN A 122 8.00 -0.02 -24.80
CA ASN A 122 6.84 -0.22 -25.67
C ASN A 122 5.81 -1.26 -25.18
N LYS A 123 5.75 -1.50 -23.87
CA LYS A 123 4.73 -2.34 -23.24
C LYS A 123 3.98 -1.56 -22.17
N VAL A 124 2.67 -1.77 -22.11
CA VAL A 124 1.86 -1.34 -20.97
C VAL A 124 1.98 -2.41 -19.89
N ILE A 125 2.39 -1.97 -18.71
CA ILE A 125 2.54 -2.84 -17.54
C ILE A 125 1.68 -2.25 -16.46
N GLU A 126 0.72 -3.05 -16.01
CA GLU A 126 -0.13 -2.71 -14.88
C GLU A 126 0.46 -3.31 -13.61
N TYR A 127 0.52 -2.49 -12.56
CA TYR A 127 0.90 -2.89 -11.22
C TYR A 127 -0.27 -2.66 -10.28
N ALA A 128 -0.62 -3.69 -9.51
CA ALA A 128 -1.58 -3.60 -8.43
C ALA A 128 -0.86 -3.67 -7.08
N TYR A 129 -1.29 -2.84 -6.13
CA TYR A 129 -0.81 -2.96 -4.75
C TYR A 129 -1.44 -4.18 -4.08
N GLN A 130 -0.60 -5.06 -3.57
CA GLN A 130 -0.97 -6.19 -2.74
C GLN A 130 -0.38 -5.99 -1.34
N GLY A 131 -1.25 -5.88 -0.34
CA GLY A 131 -0.84 -5.76 1.05
C GLY A 131 -2.05 -5.89 1.95
N CYS A 132 -1.82 -5.98 3.26
CA CYS A 132 -2.97 -5.94 4.15
C CYS A 132 -3.74 -4.65 3.93
N CYS A 133 -5.06 -4.79 3.98
CA CYS A 133 -5.93 -3.72 4.40
C CYS A 133 -6.08 -2.55 3.39
N TRP A 134 -5.44 -2.69 2.24
CA TRP A 134 -5.89 -2.12 0.97
C TRP A 134 -7.04 -2.98 0.41
N ILE A 135 -7.76 -2.47 -0.61
CA ILE A 135 -8.85 -3.19 -1.28
C ILE A 135 -8.35 -4.62 -1.62
N PRO A 136 -9.02 -5.69 -1.12
CA PRO A 136 -8.63 -7.05 -1.50
C PRO A 136 -8.68 -7.13 -3.02
N LEU A 137 -7.63 -7.70 -3.64
CA LEU A 137 -7.66 -8.01 -5.06
C LEU A 137 -8.86 -8.92 -5.30
N LEU A 138 -9.96 -8.36 -5.82
CA LEU A 138 -10.96 -9.18 -6.49
C LEU A 138 -10.23 -9.77 -7.71
N PRO A 139 -10.42 -11.06 -8.01
CA PRO A 139 -9.91 -11.62 -9.26
C PRO A 139 -10.34 -10.72 -10.42
N PRO A 140 -9.49 -10.52 -11.45
CA PRO A 140 -9.89 -9.76 -12.63
C PRO A 140 -11.23 -10.31 -13.13
N ASP A 141 -12.18 -9.43 -13.44
CA ASP A 141 -13.44 -9.82 -14.06
C ASP A 141 -13.12 -10.73 -15.25
N THR A 142 -13.54 -11.98 -15.17
CA THR A 142 -13.37 -12.97 -16.25
C THR A 142 -14.34 -12.73 -17.40
N ASP A 143 -15.05 -11.60 -17.40
CA ASP A 143 -16.01 -11.22 -18.42
C ASP A 143 -15.33 -10.42 -19.54
N LYS A 144 -14.45 -11.09 -20.30
CA LYS A 144 -14.12 -10.74 -21.70
C LYS A 144 -13.79 -11.99 -22.52
#